data_AF-A0A942BDH1-F1
#
_entry.id   AF-A0A942BDH1-F1
#
_cell.length_a   1.000
_cell.length_b   1.000
_cell.length_c   1.000
_cell.angle_alpha   90.00
_cell.angle_beta   90.00
_cell.angle_gamma   90.00
#
_symmetry.space_group_name_H-M   'P 1'
#
loop_
_entity.id
_entity.type
_entity.pdbx_description
1 polymer ?
#
loop_
_entity_poly.entity_id
_entity_poly.type
_entity_poly.pdbx_seq_one_letter_code
_entity_poly.pdbx_strand_id
1 'polypeptide(L)'
;MKKEDLLDLNEAVQNPGKKLSFSFTTALTQEEDLDLVQPVVGSVDAVSTGNLLLVETGLETTAVVECARCGAPLEVKLHFKMNDEFEVEGVPSCYASDGYAKVVTDEPVPLFKNNALIRDNYVRQGLLLNIPVQPLCSFGWDGPCPNAAGTVDDKNTHGHPALADLGNLLTGDDS
;
A
#
# COMPACT_ATOMS: atom_id res chain seq x y z
N MET A 1 -8.00 1.74 -25.05
CA MET A 1 -6.87 1.08 -24.37
C MET A 1 -5.96 2.17 -23.83
N LYS A 2 -6.07 2.50 -22.53
CA LYS A 2 -5.19 3.47 -21.89
C LYS A 2 -3.81 2.82 -21.72
N LYS A 3 -2.76 3.61 -21.95
CA LYS A 3 -1.36 3.19 -21.97
C LYS A 3 -1.02 2.58 -20.60
N GLU A 4 -0.78 1.28 -20.56
CA GLU A 4 -0.15 0.65 -19.39
C GLU A 4 1.19 1.38 -19.19
N ASP A 5 1.37 2.07 -18.07
CA ASP A 5 2.63 2.75 -17.75
C ASP A 5 3.64 1.69 -17.26
N LEU A 6 4.26 1.06 -18.25
CA LEU A 6 5.28 0.04 -18.09
C LEU A 6 6.64 0.69 -17.82
N LEU A 7 7.35 0.24 -16.79
CA LEU A 7 8.76 0.56 -16.58
C LEU A 7 9.59 -0.54 -17.24
N ASP A 8 10.29 -0.20 -18.31
CA ASP A 8 11.11 -1.16 -19.04
C ASP A 8 12.39 -1.48 -18.26
N LEU A 9 12.45 -2.69 -17.69
CA LEU A 9 13.60 -3.18 -16.93
C LEU A 9 14.45 -4.16 -17.76
N ASN A 10 14.16 -4.32 -19.05
CA ASN A 10 14.85 -5.31 -19.89
C ASN A 10 16.36 -5.10 -19.89
N GLU A 11 16.83 -3.85 -19.87
CA GLU A 11 18.27 -3.58 -19.87
C GLU A 11 18.96 -4.07 -18.58
N ALA A 12 18.31 -3.96 -17.41
CA ALA A 12 18.83 -4.53 -16.17
C ALA A 12 18.82 -6.06 -16.22
N VAL A 13 17.73 -6.65 -16.70
CA VAL A 13 17.57 -8.11 -16.78
C VAL A 13 18.61 -8.74 -17.71
N GLN A 14 18.87 -8.14 -18.87
CA GLN A 14 19.84 -8.66 -19.84
C GLN A 14 21.31 -8.37 -19.49
N ASN A 15 21.58 -7.49 -18.52
CA ASN A 15 22.95 -7.11 -18.13
C ASN A 15 23.10 -7.16 -16.61
N PRO A 16 23.37 -8.35 -16.02
CA PRO A 16 23.55 -8.48 -14.58
C PRO A 16 24.59 -7.51 -14.01
N GLY A 17 24.28 -6.93 -12.86
CA GLY A 17 25.05 -5.86 -12.20
C GLY A 17 24.71 -4.45 -12.69
N LYS A 18 23.98 -4.30 -13.81
CA LYS A 18 23.52 -2.99 -14.26
C LYS A 18 22.33 -2.53 -13.41
N LYS A 19 22.45 -1.33 -12.83
CA LYS A 19 21.37 -0.65 -12.11
C LYS A 19 20.59 0.27 -13.05
N LEU A 20 19.27 0.18 -13.01
CA LEU A 20 18.35 1.12 -13.62
C LEU A 20 17.58 1.87 -12.54
N SER A 21 17.32 3.15 -12.77
CA SER A 21 16.62 4.03 -11.84
C SER A 21 15.57 4.85 -12.58
N PHE A 22 14.35 4.87 -12.05
CA PHE A 22 13.21 5.61 -12.60
C PHE A 22 12.54 6.42 -11.50
N SER A 23 12.08 7.62 -11.82
CA SER A 23 11.15 8.38 -10.98
C SER A 23 9.80 8.48 -11.67
N PHE A 24 8.72 8.47 -10.89
CA PHE A 24 7.36 8.52 -11.44
C PHE A 24 6.36 9.17 -10.48
N THR A 25 5.22 9.54 -11.06
CA THR A 25 4.02 9.97 -10.36
C THR A 25 2.84 9.18 -10.94
N THR A 26 2.02 8.57 -10.10
CA THR A 26 0.80 7.84 -10.52
C THR A 26 -0.38 8.19 -9.63
N ALA A 27 -1.57 8.33 -10.22
CA ALA A 27 -2.78 8.70 -9.51
C ALA A 27 -3.66 7.49 -9.13
N LEU A 28 -3.27 6.25 -9.49
CA LEU A 28 -4.00 5.00 -9.25
C LEU A 28 -5.53 5.11 -9.43
N THR A 29 -5.96 5.74 -10.53
CA THR A 29 -7.36 6.17 -10.79
C THR A 29 -8.42 5.06 -10.89
N GLN A 30 -8.09 3.80 -10.62
CA GLN A 30 -8.97 2.64 -10.81
C GLN A 30 -9.30 1.90 -9.50
N GLU A 31 -8.84 2.37 -8.35
CA GLU A 31 -9.12 1.71 -7.08
C GLU A 31 -10.47 2.20 -6.51
N GLU A 32 -11.49 1.32 -6.48
CA GLU A 32 -12.81 1.64 -5.91
C GLU A 32 -12.77 1.87 -4.39
N ASP A 33 -11.81 1.25 -3.70
CA ASP A 33 -11.70 1.25 -2.25
C ASP A 33 -10.63 2.22 -1.70
N LEU A 34 -9.98 3.01 -2.58
CA LEU A 34 -8.86 3.86 -2.17
C LEU A 34 -8.97 5.29 -2.69
N ASP A 35 -9.31 6.20 -1.77
CA ASP A 35 -9.35 7.63 -2.03
C ASP A 35 -7.97 8.26 -1.80
N LEU A 36 -7.26 8.52 -2.90
CA LEU A 36 -5.99 9.24 -2.86
C LEU A 36 -6.21 10.76 -2.96
N VAL A 37 -5.78 11.49 -1.94
CA VAL A 37 -5.77 12.97 -1.93
C VAL A 37 -4.64 13.49 -2.81
N GLN A 38 -3.52 12.78 -2.85
CA GLN A 38 -2.34 13.12 -3.62
C GLN A 38 -1.88 11.91 -4.45
N PRO A 39 -1.40 12.12 -5.68
CA PRO A 39 -0.84 11.01 -6.45
C PRO A 39 0.36 10.40 -5.72
N VAL A 40 0.58 9.11 -5.91
CA VAL A 40 1.77 8.43 -5.40
C VAL A 40 2.99 8.93 -6.18
N VAL A 41 3.98 9.44 -5.45
CA VAL A 41 5.26 9.87 -5.99
C VAL A 41 6.34 8.94 -5.48
N GLY A 42 7.27 8.56 -6.34
CA GLY A 42 8.38 7.74 -5.90
C GLY A 42 9.40 7.41 -6.96
N SER A 43 10.30 6.51 -6.59
CA SER A 43 11.35 5.99 -7.45
C SER A 43 11.45 4.47 -7.38
N VAL A 44 11.87 3.87 -8.49
CA VAL A 44 12.21 2.45 -8.61
C VAL A 44 13.66 2.32 -9.02
N ASP A 45 14.39 1.51 -8.27
CA ASP A 45 15.73 1.04 -8.57
C ASP A 45 15.67 -0.46 -8.87
N ALA A 46 16.23 -0.89 -9.98
CA ALA A 46 16.24 -2.30 -10.39
C ALA A 46 17.65 -2.77 -10.74
N VAL A 47 18.06 -3.93 -10.23
CA VAL A 47 19.35 -4.55 -10.54
C VAL A 47 19.20 -6.06 -10.66
N SER A 48 19.70 -6.63 -11.74
CA SER A 48 19.76 -8.09 -11.92
C SER A 48 21.05 -8.66 -11.34
N THR A 49 20.96 -9.79 -10.64
CA THR A 49 22.12 -10.59 -10.20
C THR A 49 22.41 -11.75 -11.16
N GLY A 50 21.61 -11.90 -12.23
CA GLY A 50 21.68 -12.99 -13.21
C GLY A 50 20.50 -13.95 -13.10
N ASN A 51 20.19 -14.39 -11.88
CA ASN A 51 19.06 -15.29 -11.59
C ASN A 51 17.95 -14.63 -10.75
N LEU A 52 18.20 -13.43 -10.22
CA LEU A 52 17.22 -12.62 -9.52
C LEU A 52 17.23 -11.19 -10.05
N LEU A 53 16.07 -10.56 -10.07
CA LEU A 53 15.89 -9.13 -10.26
C LEU A 53 15.50 -8.52 -8.92
N LEU A 54 16.38 -7.70 -8.36
CA LEU A 54 16.13 -6.94 -7.14
C LEU A 54 15.47 -5.62 -7.52
N VAL A 55 14.32 -5.32 -6.92
CA VAL A 55 13.56 -4.08 -7.14
C VAL A 55 13.39 -3.37 -5.81
N GLU A 56 13.97 -2.19 -5.69
CA GLU A 56 13.89 -1.34 -4.50
C GLU A 56 13.09 -0.08 -4.83
N THR A 57 12.15 0.29 -3.97
CA THR A 57 11.33 1.49 -4.18
C THR A 57 11.16 2.30 -2.90
N GLY A 58 10.99 3.62 -3.09
CA GLY A 58 10.56 4.54 -2.05
C GLY A 58 9.38 5.34 -2.55
N LEU A 59 8.26 5.27 -1.81
CA LEU A 59 6.97 5.82 -2.22
C LEU A 59 6.42 6.74 -1.13
N GLU A 60 5.80 7.84 -1.56
CA GLU A 60 5.09 8.80 -0.72
C GLU A 60 3.72 9.13 -1.32
N THR A 61 2.70 9.16 -0.48
CA THR A 61 1.33 9.58 -0.86
C THR A 61 0.52 10.00 0.37
N THR A 62 -0.67 10.54 0.13
CA THR A 62 -1.66 10.85 1.15
C THR A 62 -2.98 10.20 0.74
N ALA A 63 -3.51 9.33 1.60
CA ALA A 63 -4.77 8.61 1.38
C ALA A 63 -5.81 9.01 2.43
N VAL A 64 -7.09 8.95 2.06
CA VAL A 64 -8.20 9.05 3.00
C VAL A 64 -8.57 7.65 3.47
N VAL A 65 -8.63 7.46 4.78
CA VAL A 65 -9.05 6.22 5.43
C VAL A 65 -10.08 6.52 6.52
N GLU A 66 -10.84 5.52 6.94
CA GLU A 66 -11.85 5.69 7.99
C GLU A 66 -11.27 5.41 9.38
N CYS A 67 -11.49 6.31 10.33
CA CYS A 67 -11.10 6.09 11.72
C CYS A 67 -11.78 4.85 12.30
N ALA A 68 -10.99 3.89 12.81
CA ALA A 68 -11.50 2.65 13.41
C ALA A 68 -12.37 2.87 14.68
N ARG A 69 -12.39 4.09 15.24
CA ARG A 69 -13.14 4.43 16.46
C ARG A 69 -14.43 5.20 16.20
N CYS A 70 -14.42 6.17 15.29
CA CYS A 70 -15.56 7.06 15.06
C CYS A 70 -16.12 6.99 13.64
N GLY A 71 -15.47 6.26 12.73
CA GLY A 71 -15.86 6.17 11.31
C GLY A 71 -15.64 7.45 10.51
N ALA A 72 -15.11 8.51 11.11
CA ALA A 72 -14.84 9.76 10.38
C ALA A 72 -13.65 9.58 9.41
N PRO A 73 -13.66 10.25 8.24
CA PRO A 73 -12.55 10.22 7.31
C PRO A 73 -11.31 10.89 7.91
N LEU A 74 -10.14 10.31 7.64
CA LEU A 74 -8.84 10.76 8.10
C LEU A 74 -7.86 10.79 6.92
N GLU A 75 -7.17 11.92 6.75
CA GLU A 75 -6.03 11.99 5.85
C GLU A 75 -4.81 11.39 6.55
N VAL A 76 -4.25 10.33 5.94
CA VAL A 76 -3.05 9.66 6.43
C VAL A 76 -1.94 9.81 5.41
N LYS A 77 -0.84 10.40 5.86
CA LYS A 77 0.39 10.47 5.07
C LYS A 77 1.12 9.14 5.15
N LEU A 78 1.36 8.52 4.00
CA LEU A 78 2.05 7.24 3.87
C LEU A 78 3.43 7.47 3.25
N HIS A 79 4.46 6.96 3.93
CA HIS A 79 5.81 6.90 3.39
C HIS A 79 6.35 5.50 3.68
N PHE A 80 6.61 4.75 2.62
CA PHE A 80 7.03 3.36 2.73
C PHE A 80 8.06 3.00 1.66
N LYS A 81 8.77 1.90 1.92
CA LYS A 81 9.75 1.33 1.01
C LYS A 81 9.38 -0.11 0.73
N MET A 82 9.65 -0.57 -0.48
CA MET A 82 9.50 -1.96 -0.87
C MET A 82 10.84 -2.46 -1.39
N ASN A 83 11.21 -3.68 -1.03
CA ASN A 83 12.38 -4.36 -1.54
C ASN A 83 11.94 -5.78 -1.89
N ASP A 84 11.76 -6.04 -3.18
CA ASP A 84 11.25 -7.30 -3.68
C ASP A 84 12.28 -7.97 -4.59
N GLU A 85 12.22 -9.30 -4.63
CA GLU A 85 13.09 -10.13 -5.46
C GLU A 85 12.22 -10.94 -6.41
N PHE A 86 12.53 -10.89 -7.71
CA PHE A 86 11.82 -11.67 -8.72
C PHE A 86 12.77 -12.66 -9.38
N GLU A 87 12.30 -13.88 -9.61
CA GLU A 87 13.07 -14.90 -10.30
C GLU A 87 13.31 -14.52 -11.76
N VAL A 88 14.52 -14.79 -12.24
CA VAL A 88 14.92 -14.59 -13.64
C VAL A 88 15.37 -15.92 -14.22
N GLU A 89 14.69 -16.33 -15.30
CA GLU A 89 15.02 -17.53 -16.06
C GLU A 89 15.73 -17.19 -17.37
N GLY A 90 16.60 -18.09 -17.82
CA GLY A 90 17.30 -17.99 -19.10
C GLY A 90 18.74 -17.49 -18.95
N VAL A 91 19.38 -17.22 -20.09
CA VAL A 91 20.77 -16.72 -20.13
C VAL A 91 20.72 -15.26 -20.58
N PRO A 92 21.23 -14.31 -19.78
CA PRO A 92 21.30 -12.91 -20.19
C PRO A 92 22.03 -12.73 -21.53
N SER A 93 21.50 -11.85 -22.39
CA SER A 93 22.06 -11.64 -23.73
C SER A 93 23.49 -11.10 -23.75
N CYS A 94 23.96 -10.50 -22.65
CA CYS A 94 25.36 -10.09 -22.49
C CYS A 94 26.34 -11.27 -22.38
N TYR A 95 25.86 -12.46 -21.97
CA TYR A 95 26.67 -13.67 -21.84
C TYR A 95 26.60 -14.58 -23.08
N ALA A 96 25.51 -14.53 -23.84
CA ALA A 96 25.35 -15.32 -25.07
C ALA A 96 24.52 -14.57 -26.12
N SER A 97 24.93 -14.63 -27.39
CA SER A 97 24.29 -13.89 -28.50
C SER A 97 22.84 -14.29 -28.78
N ASP A 98 22.47 -15.53 -28.47
CA ASP A 98 21.12 -16.09 -28.54
C ASP A 98 20.45 -16.21 -27.16
N GLY A 99 21.14 -15.76 -26.11
CA GLY A 99 20.62 -15.72 -24.75
C GLY A 99 19.51 -14.69 -24.60
N TYR A 100 18.45 -15.06 -23.88
CA TYR A 100 17.44 -14.12 -23.41
C TYR A 100 17.03 -14.48 -21.98
N ALA A 101 17.24 -13.55 -21.06
CA ALA A 101 16.74 -13.67 -19.69
C ALA A 101 15.34 -13.04 -19.56
N LYS A 102 14.45 -13.67 -18.79
CA LYS A 102 13.09 -13.17 -18.55
C LYS A 102 12.76 -13.21 -17.07
N VAL A 103 12.01 -12.22 -16.59
CA VAL A 103 11.42 -12.26 -15.26
C VAL A 103 10.26 -13.26 -15.24
N VAL A 104 10.17 -14.05 -14.19
CA VAL A 104 9.09 -15.02 -13.97
C VAL A 104 8.39 -14.67 -12.65
N THR A 105 7.06 -14.62 -12.70
CA THR A 105 6.21 -14.36 -11.54
C THR A 105 5.07 -15.36 -11.49
N ASP A 106 4.80 -15.93 -10.33
CA ASP A 106 3.66 -16.80 -10.06
C ASP A 106 2.48 -16.07 -9.38
N GLU A 107 2.61 -14.75 -9.23
CA GLU A 107 1.59 -13.89 -8.64
C GLU A 107 0.25 -13.92 -9.41
N PRO A 108 -0.91 -13.98 -8.72
CA PRO A 108 -2.21 -14.03 -9.36
C PRO A 108 -2.54 -12.75 -10.13
N VAL A 109 -2.00 -11.61 -9.69
CA VAL A 109 -2.06 -10.35 -10.42
C VAL A 109 -0.72 -10.14 -11.13
N PRO A 110 -0.70 -9.96 -12.47
CA PRO A 110 0.56 -9.82 -13.19
C PRO A 110 1.29 -8.56 -12.76
N LEU A 111 2.52 -8.70 -12.28
CA LEU A 111 3.41 -7.57 -11.97
C LEU A 111 4.27 -7.19 -13.17
N PHE A 112 4.49 -8.11 -14.11
CA PHE A 112 5.35 -7.89 -15.27
C PHE A 112 4.64 -8.22 -16.57
N LYS A 113 5.03 -7.51 -17.62
CA LYS A 113 4.74 -7.81 -19.01
C LYS A 113 6.06 -7.97 -19.74
N ASN A 114 6.48 -9.21 -19.97
CA ASN A 114 7.88 -9.54 -20.31
C ASN A 114 8.83 -9.02 -19.22
N ASN A 115 9.86 -8.25 -19.57
CA ASN A 115 10.78 -7.63 -18.61
C ASN A 115 10.39 -6.20 -18.22
N ALA A 116 9.15 -5.78 -18.50
CA ALA A 116 8.66 -4.47 -18.11
C ALA A 116 7.73 -4.60 -16.89
N LEU A 117 8.02 -3.84 -15.84
CA LEU A 117 7.23 -3.79 -14.61
C LEU A 117 5.96 -2.98 -14.86
N ILE A 118 4.81 -3.54 -14.50
CA ILE A 118 3.51 -2.87 -14.51
C ILE A 118 3.44 -2.00 -13.25
N ARG A 119 3.85 -0.73 -13.38
CA ARG A 119 4.01 0.22 -12.27
C ARG A 119 2.81 0.26 -11.33
N ASP A 120 1.61 0.43 -11.89
CA ASP A 120 0.42 0.63 -11.08
C ASP A 120 0.08 -0.61 -10.24
N ASN A 121 0.25 -1.82 -10.78
CA ASN A 121 0.01 -3.06 -10.04
C ASN A 121 0.98 -3.22 -8.87
N TYR A 122 2.26 -2.91 -9.10
CA TYR A 122 3.30 -2.99 -8.09
C TYR A 122 3.10 -1.96 -6.97
N VAL A 123 2.85 -0.70 -7.33
CA VAL A 123 2.58 0.39 -6.36
C VAL A 123 1.33 0.09 -5.54
N ARG A 124 0.27 -0.41 -6.16
CA ARG A 124 -0.99 -0.78 -5.49
C ARG A 124 -0.78 -1.84 -4.41
N GLN A 125 0.00 -2.89 -4.69
CA GLN A 125 0.32 -3.91 -3.69
C GLN A 125 1.03 -3.30 -2.48
N GLY A 126 2.07 -2.49 -2.71
CA GLY A 126 2.78 -1.81 -1.64
C GLY A 126 1.88 -0.92 -0.80
N LEU A 127 1.02 -0.15 -1.47
CA LEU A 127 0.11 0.77 -0.83
C LEU A 127 -0.89 0.06 0.08
N LEU A 128 -1.55 -1.00 -0.42
CA LEU A 128 -2.50 -1.79 0.36
C LEU A 128 -1.85 -2.41 1.61
N LEU A 129 -0.60 -2.87 1.51
CA LEU A 129 0.13 -3.46 2.63
C LEU A 129 0.58 -2.43 3.69
N ASN A 130 0.73 -1.16 3.29
CA ASN A 130 1.22 -0.09 4.17
C ASN A 130 0.11 0.80 4.74
N ILE A 131 -1.14 0.62 4.32
CA ILE A 131 -2.27 1.28 4.95
C ILE A 131 -2.42 0.76 6.39
N PRO A 132 -2.58 1.66 7.38
CA PRO A 132 -2.81 1.24 8.76
C PRO A 132 -4.08 0.38 8.87
N VAL A 133 -3.97 -0.77 9.53
CA VAL A 133 -5.12 -1.66 9.80
C VAL A 133 -6.13 -1.01 10.76
N GLN A 134 -5.65 -0.16 11.68
CA GLN A 134 -6.47 0.55 12.65
C GLN A 134 -6.07 2.04 12.69
N PRO A 135 -6.45 2.84 11.68
CA PRO A 135 -6.18 4.26 11.68
C PRO A 135 -7.03 4.94 12.76
N LEU A 136 -6.45 5.89 13.49
CA LEU A 136 -7.09 6.58 14.61
C LEU A 136 -6.91 8.07 14.49
N CYS A 137 -7.86 8.82 15.08
CA CYS A 137 -7.70 10.25 15.31
C CYS A 137 -6.51 10.54 16.25
N SER A 138 -6.14 11.82 16.34
CA SER A 138 -4.94 12.34 17.02
C SER A 138 -4.62 11.76 18.42
N PHE A 139 -5.62 11.42 19.23
CA PHE A 139 -5.41 10.91 20.60
C PHE A 139 -5.32 9.38 20.72
N GLY A 140 -5.35 8.66 19.61
CA GLY A 140 -5.30 7.19 19.61
C GLY A 140 -6.41 6.56 20.46
N TRP A 141 -6.04 5.52 21.23
CA TRP A 141 -6.93 4.83 22.15
C TRP A 141 -6.96 5.45 23.55
N ASP A 142 -5.88 6.10 23.97
CA ASP A 142 -5.69 6.57 25.35
C ASP A 142 -6.43 7.87 25.69
N GLY A 143 -6.86 8.64 24.68
CA GLY A 143 -7.60 9.88 24.87
C GLY A 143 -9.00 9.85 24.27
N PRO A 144 -9.85 10.85 24.58
CA PRO A 144 -11.15 10.99 23.93
C PRO A 144 -10.96 11.25 22.44
N CYS A 145 -11.66 10.50 21.58
CA CYS A 145 -11.66 10.80 20.14
C CYS A 145 -12.31 12.17 19.92
N PRO A 146 -11.67 13.11 19.19
CA PRO A 146 -12.17 14.47 19.04
C PRO A 146 -13.52 14.48 18.30
N ASN A 147 -13.72 13.54 17.37
CA ASN A 147 -14.96 13.43 16.60
C ASN A 147 -16.06 12.68 17.35
N ALA A 148 -15.70 11.68 18.19
CA ALA A 148 -16.69 10.94 18.99
C ALA A 148 -17.17 11.74 20.22
N ALA A 149 -16.29 12.55 20.81
CA ALA A 149 -16.65 13.42 21.94
C ALA A 149 -17.72 14.46 21.56
N GLY A 150 -17.77 14.87 20.29
CA GLY A 150 -18.75 15.81 19.77
C GLY A 150 -20.09 15.18 19.32
N THR A 151 -20.20 13.84 19.30
CA THR A 151 -21.41 13.12 18.87
C THR A 151 -22.17 12.47 20.02
N VAL A 152 -21.88 12.86 21.26
CA VAL A 152 -22.66 12.48 22.44
C VAL A 152 -23.94 13.33 22.53
N ASP A 153 -24.77 13.28 21.49
CA ASP A 153 -26.16 13.73 21.53
C ASP A 153 -27.03 12.58 20.99
N ASP A 154 -27.28 11.59 21.84
CA ASP A 154 -28.64 11.43 22.34
C ASP A 154 -28.66 10.53 23.58
N LYS A 155 -29.57 10.84 24.48
CA LYS A 155 -29.78 10.09 25.71
C LYS A 155 -30.20 8.66 25.34
N ASN A 156 -29.31 7.71 25.59
CA ASN A 156 -29.63 6.41 26.20
C ASN A 156 -30.93 5.71 25.70
N THR A 157 -31.11 5.56 24.38
CA THR A 157 -32.31 4.88 23.83
C THR A 157 -32.00 3.69 22.91
N HIS A 158 -30.72 3.37 22.67
CA HIS A 158 -30.32 2.26 21.78
C HIS A 158 -29.53 1.13 22.47
N GLY A 159 -29.60 1.03 23.79
CA GLY A 159 -29.11 -0.14 24.52
C GLY A 159 -30.09 -1.31 24.39
N HIS A 160 -29.58 -2.54 24.27
CA HIS A 160 -30.42 -3.73 24.39
C HIS A 160 -31.13 -3.70 25.76
N PRO A 161 -32.47 -3.93 25.85
CA PRO A 161 -33.22 -3.72 27.09
C PRO A 161 -32.66 -4.47 28.31
N ALA A 162 -32.12 -5.68 28.09
CA ALA A 162 -31.50 -6.48 29.16
C ALA A 162 -30.20 -5.89 29.72
N LEU A 163 -29.60 -4.90 29.06
CA LEU A 163 -28.37 -4.22 29.50
C LEU A 163 -28.67 -2.87 30.18
N ALA A 164 -29.93 -2.45 30.22
CA ALA A 164 -30.34 -1.20 30.87
C ALA A 164 -30.04 -1.19 32.38
N ASP A 165 -30.15 -2.36 33.02
CA ASP A 165 -29.96 -2.51 34.47
C ASP A 165 -28.49 -2.36 34.91
N LEU A 166 -27.53 -2.46 33.99
CA LEU A 166 -26.10 -2.33 34.30
C LEU A 166 -25.70 -0.91 34.74
N GLY A 167 -26.42 0.11 34.28
CA GLY A 167 -26.16 1.50 34.69
C GLY A 167 -26.36 1.72 36.19
N ASN A 168 -27.26 0.95 36.82
CA ASN A 168 -27.57 1.05 38.24
C ASN A 168 -26.49 0.41 39.15
N LEU A 169 -25.63 -0.44 38.58
CA LEU A 169 -24.53 -1.09 39.31
C LEU A 169 -23.28 -0.21 39.42
N LEU A 170 -23.17 0.85 38.62
CA LEU A 170 -22.03 1.78 38.68
C LEU A 170 -22.16 2.83 39.80
N THR A 171 -23.35 3.02 40.36
CA THR A 171 -23.63 4.03 41.40
C THR A 171 -23.66 3.47 42.82
N GLY A 172 -23.41 2.16 42.99
CA GLY A 172 -23.43 1.51 44.30
C GLY A 172 -22.09 0.86 44.60
N ASP A 173 -21.13 1.64 45.11
CA ASP A 173 -20.13 1.23 46.11
C ASP A 173 -19.10 2.37 46.34
N ASP A 174 -19.56 3.46 46.97
CA ASP A 174 -18.70 4.41 47.68
C ASP A 174 -19.39 4.78 49.00
N SER A 175 -19.46 3.81 49.93
CA SER A 175 -19.85 4.04 51.34
C SER A 175 -19.05 3.15 52.27
#